data_AF-A0A945S9D8-F1
#
_entry.id   AF-A0A945S9D8-F1
#
_cell.length_a   1.000
_cell.length_b   1.000
_cell.length_c   1.000
_cell.angle_alpha   90.00
_cell.angle_beta   90.00
_cell.angle_gamma   90.00
#
_symmetry.space_group_name_H-M   'P 1'
#
loop_
_entity.id
_entity.type
_entity.pdbx_description
1 polymer ?
#
loop_
_entity_poly.entity_id
_entity_poly.type
_entity_poly.pdbx_seq_one_letter_code
_entity_poly.pdbx_strand_id
1 'polypeptide(L)'
;MSRFAVALVCAACLLGCSGDRQAREQIRKVTRRRTGELQRQARLDRDEDRAAENYDGADFAGTVLSNAASSFQRASFDSANLADAKLNGSFQLASFVNADLSGAELAGSFQCACFDNASLVNATLSGEGSSFQAASFVAADLSGASIKGNFQCARFAGAKLVGATVLDSGGPAFQGMDIDGSWFEGADLSKITRRTLESCFFGTPPSYDEETRFPQGFNPRRQGWTSRRAQ
;
A
#
# COMPACT_ATOMS: atom_id res chain seq x y z
N MET A 1 17.31 14.58 27.61
CA MET A 1 18.61 14.06 28.08
C MET A 1 18.42 12.60 28.44
N SER A 2 18.76 11.69 27.52
CA SER A 2 18.46 10.25 27.62
C SER A 2 19.73 9.46 27.96
N ARG A 3 19.55 8.33 28.65
CA ARG A 3 20.49 7.49 29.41
C ARG A 3 21.73 6.93 28.66
N PHE A 4 22.06 7.43 27.48
CA PHE A 4 23.13 6.91 26.62
C PHE A 4 24.50 7.59 26.78
N ALA A 5 24.58 8.72 27.50
CA ALA A 5 25.86 9.41 27.74
C ALA A 5 26.77 8.70 28.78
N VAL A 6 26.24 7.76 29.56
CA VAL A 6 26.98 7.15 30.69
C VAL A 6 27.79 5.92 30.28
N ALA A 7 27.47 5.26 29.16
CA ALA A 7 28.18 4.04 28.75
C ALA A 7 29.55 4.31 28.07
N LEU A 8 29.80 5.54 27.59
CA LEU A 8 31.06 5.86 26.91
C LEU A 8 32.22 6.20 27.86
N VAL A 9 31.92 6.51 29.13
CA VAL A 9 32.94 6.95 30.10
C VAL A 9 33.61 5.76 30.82
N CYS A 10 32.96 4.59 30.93
CA CYS A 10 33.54 3.44 31.64
C CYS A 10 34.62 2.65 30.89
N ALA A 11 34.80 2.84 29.57
CA ALA A 11 35.84 2.13 28.81
C ALA A 11 37.22 2.82 28.86
N ALA A 12 37.27 4.10 29.25
CA ALA A 12 38.53 4.85 29.34
C ALA A 12 39.33 4.53 30.63
N CYS A 13 38.68 4.01 31.68
CA CYS A 13 39.35 3.69 32.95
C CYS A 13 40.13 2.36 32.97
N LEU A 14 40.04 1.52 31.92
CA LEU A 14 40.84 0.28 31.83
C LEU A 14 42.11 0.43 30.98
N LEU A 15 42.45 1.65 30.53
CA LEU A 15 43.69 1.93 29.80
C LEU A 15 44.91 2.19 30.71
N GLY A 16 44.76 2.03 32.03
CA GLY A 16 45.86 1.96 32.97
C GLY A 16 46.17 0.52 33.34
N CYS A 17 47.23 -0.05 32.74
CA CYS A 17 48.05 -1.20 33.17
C CYS A 17 48.13 -2.40 32.19
N SER A 18 49.39 -2.77 31.88
CA SER A 18 49.91 -3.96 31.20
C SER A 18 50.02 -3.96 29.66
N GLY A 19 51.23 -4.30 29.19
CA GLY A 19 51.72 -4.17 27.82
C GLY A 19 51.41 -5.34 26.89
N ASP A 20 50.15 -5.79 26.84
CA ASP A 20 49.76 -6.90 25.97
C ASP A 20 49.21 -6.39 24.61
N ARG A 21 50.00 -6.56 23.54
CA ARG A 21 49.60 -6.22 22.16
C ARG A 21 48.35 -6.99 21.73
N GLN A 22 48.20 -8.23 22.20
CA GLN A 22 47.08 -9.10 21.82
C GLN A 22 45.78 -8.59 22.43
N ALA A 23 45.82 -8.14 23.69
CA ALA A 23 44.68 -7.52 24.37
C ALA A 23 44.22 -6.21 23.68
N ARG A 24 45.17 -5.35 23.25
CA ARG A 24 44.86 -4.11 22.52
C ARG A 24 44.22 -4.37 21.15
N GLU A 25 44.70 -5.39 20.43
CA GLU A 25 44.13 -5.82 19.14
C GLU A 25 42.69 -6.35 19.29
N GLN A 26 42.44 -7.14 20.34
CA GLN A 26 41.10 -7.69 20.62
C GLN A 26 40.12 -6.60 21.05
N ILE A 27 40.54 -5.66 21.92
CA ILE A 27 39.72 -4.50 22.28
C ILE A 27 39.43 -3.65 21.05
N ARG A 28 40.42 -3.40 20.17
CA ARG A 28 40.21 -2.64 18.93
C ARG A 28 39.24 -3.32 17.95
N LYS A 29 39.27 -4.66 17.86
CA LYS A 29 38.30 -5.45 17.06
C LYS A 29 36.89 -5.41 17.65
N VAL A 30 36.76 -5.54 18.98
CA VAL A 30 35.48 -5.47 19.69
C VAL A 30 34.88 -4.07 19.60
N THR A 31 35.69 -3.03 19.80
CA THR A 31 35.26 -1.64 19.63
C THR A 31 34.83 -1.37 18.20
N ARG A 32 35.58 -1.79 17.17
CA ARG A 32 35.20 -1.59 15.76
C ARG A 32 33.91 -2.32 15.37
N ARG A 33 33.69 -3.54 15.88
CA ARG A 33 32.43 -4.28 15.71
C ARG A 33 31.27 -3.56 16.39
N ARG A 34 31.47 -3.13 17.63
CA ARG A 34 30.45 -2.44 18.42
C ARG A 34 30.13 -1.04 17.86
N THR A 35 31.10 -0.31 17.34
CA THR A 35 30.87 0.98 16.65
C THR A 35 30.15 0.78 15.30
N GLY A 36 30.49 -0.27 14.54
CA GLY A 36 29.79 -0.60 13.29
C GLY A 36 28.36 -1.09 13.51
N GLU A 37 28.12 -1.84 14.58
CA GLU A 37 26.78 -2.24 15.04
C GLU A 37 25.99 -1.06 15.56
N LEU A 38 26.59 -0.14 16.32
CA LEU A 38 25.93 1.10 16.78
C LEU A 38 25.64 2.07 15.61
N GLN A 39 26.48 2.11 14.57
CA GLN A 39 26.23 2.91 13.37
C GLN A 39 25.18 2.27 12.45
N ARG A 40 25.10 0.93 12.39
CA ARG A 40 24.02 0.20 11.72
C ARG A 40 22.71 0.35 12.48
N GLN A 41 22.73 0.22 13.80
CA GLN A 41 21.58 0.42 14.67
C GLN A 41 21.12 1.88 14.58
N ALA A 42 22.01 2.88 14.63
CA ALA A 42 21.66 4.28 14.38
C ALA A 42 21.31 4.62 12.91
N ARG A 43 21.43 3.66 11.98
CA ARG A 43 20.86 3.76 10.62
C ARG A 43 19.46 3.19 10.61
N LEU A 44 19.26 2.03 11.22
CA LEU A 44 17.98 1.34 11.37
C LEU A 44 17.00 2.12 12.27
N ASP A 45 17.46 2.68 13.38
CA ASP A 45 16.69 3.55 14.28
C ASP A 45 16.37 4.92 13.64
N ARG A 46 17.10 5.31 12.59
CA ARG A 46 16.80 6.53 11.81
C ARG A 46 15.67 6.33 10.81
N ASP A 47 15.42 5.08 10.43
CA ASP A 47 14.36 4.72 9.49
C ASP A 47 13.00 4.55 10.20
N GLU A 48 12.99 4.35 11.53
CA GLU A 48 11.76 4.27 12.33
C GLU A 48 11.17 5.65 12.73
N ASP A 49 11.98 6.72 12.69
CA ASP A 49 11.62 8.07 13.15
C ASP A 49 11.72 9.17 12.06
N ARG A 50 12.03 8.82 10.79
CA ARG A 50 11.88 9.80 9.70
C ARG A 50 10.39 10.14 9.61
N ALA A 51 10.08 11.42 9.86
CA ALA A 51 8.78 11.96 9.52
C ALA A 51 8.43 11.51 8.09
N ALA A 52 7.23 10.97 7.93
CA ALA A 52 6.64 10.68 6.63
C ALA A 52 6.98 11.83 5.66
N GLU A 53 7.59 11.52 4.51
CA GLU A 53 7.85 12.54 3.52
C GLU A 53 6.51 13.13 3.07
N ASN A 54 6.37 14.45 3.16
CA ASN A 54 5.13 15.15 2.83
C ASN A 54 5.24 15.72 1.41
N TYR A 55 4.32 15.29 0.57
CA TYR A 55 4.12 15.70 -0.81
C TYR A 55 2.68 16.15 -1.05
N ASP A 56 1.99 16.58 0.00
CA ASP A 56 0.57 16.95 -0.05
C ASP A 56 0.35 18.13 -1.00
N GLY A 57 -0.68 18.03 -1.83
CA GLY A 57 -1.04 19.07 -2.82
C GLY A 57 0.01 19.31 -3.91
N ALA A 58 1.09 18.52 -3.98
CA ALA A 58 2.10 18.66 -5.00
C ALA A 58 1.59 18.17 -6.37
N ASP A 59 2.18 18.71 -7.43
CA ASP A 59 1.86 18.34 -8.81
C ASP A 59 2.91 17.37 -9.38
N PHE A 60 2.46 16.15 -9.64
CA PHE A 60 3.20 15.02 -10.20
C PHE A 60 2.54 14.46 -11.46
N ALA A 61 1.63 15.22 -12.09
CA ALA A 61 0.94 14.73 -13.27
C ALA A 61 1.92 14.28 -14.38
N GLY A 62 1.68 13.09 -14.94
CA GLY A 62 2.50 12.48 -15.98
C GLY A 62 3.92 12.08 -15.55
N THR A 63 4.28 12.24 -14.26
CA THR A 63 5.62 11.92 -13.79
C THR A 63 5.81 10.42 -13.58
N VAL A 64 7.07 9.99 -13.53
CA VAL A 64 7.44 8.61 -13.17
C VAL A 64 8.01 8.61 -11.75
N LEU A 65 7.25 8.07 -10.81
CA LEU A 65 7.67 7.84 -9.43
C LEU A 65 8.17 6.38 -9.31
N SER A 66 9.42 6.17 -9.71
CA SER A 66 10.09 4.87 -9.62
C SER A 66 11.37 4.96 -8.80
N ASN A 67 11.55 4.07 -7.81
CA ASN A 67 12.84 3.95 -7.10
C ASN A 67 13.01 2.55 -6.46
N ALA A 68 14.28 2.16 -6.25
CA ALA A 68 14.65 0.94 -5.53
C ALA A 68 14.79 1.22 -4.02
N ALA A 69 14.17 0.35 -3.22
CA ALA A 69 14.14 0.34 -1.75
C ALA A 69 13.37 1.52 -1.10
N SER A 70 12.16 1.21 -0.62
CA SER A 70 11.43 1.91 0.45
C SER A 70 11.24 3.43 0.38
N SER A 71 11.44 4.07 -0.78
CA SER A 71 11.53 5.54 -0.85
C SER A 71 10.25 6.29 -0.48
N PHE A 72 9.08 5.69 -0.68
CA PHE A 72 7.79 6.33 -0.41
C PHE A 72 7.00 5.61 0.68
N GLN A 73 7.66 4.77 1.49
CA GLN A 73 6.98 4.13 2.62
C GLN A 73 6.51 5.21 3.60
N ARG A 74 5.24 5.13 3.98
CA ARG A 74 4.59 6.09 4.89
C ARG A 74 4.53 7.52 4.37
N ALA A 75 4.92 7.80 3.11
CA ALA A 75 4.84 9.14 2.54
C ALA A 75 3.39 9.61 2.41
N SER A 76 3.18 10.92 2.48
CA SER A 76 1.86 11.54 2.29
C SER A 76 1.83 12.24 0.94
N PHE A 77 0.82 11.91 0.14
CA PHE A 77 0.49 12.52 -1.15
C PHE A 77 -0.96 13.02 -1.12
N ASP A 78 -1.42 13.46 0.05
CA ASP A 78 -2.82 13.84 0.22
C ASP A 78 -3.15 15.05 -0.65
N SER A 79 -4.26 14.99 -1.37
CA SER A 79 -4.67 16.01 -2.35
C SER A 79 -3.65 16.30 -3.45
N ALA A 80 -2.63 15.46 -3.65
CA ALA A 80 -1.66 15.63 -4.72
C ALA A 80 -2.29 15.34 -6.09
N ASN A 81 -1.77 16.00 -7.13
CA ASN A 81 -2.10 15.68 -8.51
C ASN A 81 -1.12 14.63 -9.05
N LEU A 82 -1.59 13.42 -9.25
CA LEU A 82 -0.87 12.26 -9.79
C LEU A 82 -1.52 11.74 -11.08
N ALA A 83 -2.32 12.58 -11.76
CA ALA A 83 -2.98 12.20 -13.00
C ALA A 83 -1.95 11.72 -14.04
N ASP A 84 -2.23 10.60 -14.71
CA ASP A 84 -1.34 9.94 -15.68
C ASP A 84 0.07 9.59 -15.16
N ALA A 85 0.30 9.65 -13.84
CA ALA A 85 1.60 9.32 -13.25
C ALA A 85 1.85 7.81 -13.24
N LYS A 86 3.14 7.42 -13.25
CA LYS A 86 3.57 6.03 -13.15
C LYS A 86 4.21 5.77 -11.80
N LEU A 87 3.53 5.00 -10.95
CA LEU A 87 3.95 4.68 -9.58
C LEU A 87 4.50 3.25 -9.55
N ASN A 88 5.82 3.13 -9.62
CA ASN A 88 6.54 1.86 -9.66
C ASN A 88 7.64 1.81 -8.58
N GLY A 89 7.20 1.75 -7.32
CA GLY A 89 8.06 1.77 -6.13
C GLY A 89 7.39 1.16 -4.92
N SER A 90 7.93 1.40 -3.72
CA SER A 90 7.33 0.98 -2.45
C SER A 90 6.61 2.17 -1.80
N PHE A 91 5.29 2.10 -1.80
CA PHE A 91 4.33 3.04 -1.22
C PHE A 91 3.57 2.40 -0.05
N GLN A 92 4.21 1.45 0.65
CA GLN A 92 3.57 0.79 1.79
C GLN A 92 3.24 1.82 2.87
N LEU A 93 2.03 1.75 3.42
CA LEU A 93 1.51 2.71 4.41
C LEU A 93 1.44 4.17 3.91
N ALA A 94 1.61 4.43 2.61
CA ALA A 94 1.50 5.78 2.07
C ALA A 94 0.05 6.27 2.07
N SER A 95 -0.13 7.59 2.13
CA SER A 95 -1.43 8.25 2.05
C SER A 95 -1.60 8.96 0.71
N PHE A 96 -2.75 8.80 0.09
CA PHE A 96 -3.20 9.41 -1.17
C PHE A 96 -4.62 9.95 -1.00
N VAL A 97 -4.99 10.40 0.20
CA VAL A 97 -6.36 10.80 0.52
C VAL A 97 -6.72 12.04 -0.31
N ASN A 98 -7.87 12.00 -0.99
CA ASN A 98 -8.31 13.04 -1.95
C ASN A 98 -7.34 13.29 -3.12
N ALA A 99 -6.34 12.44 -3.38
CA ALA A 99 -5.43 12.61 -4.50
C ALA A 99 -6.13 12.36 -5.85
N ASP A 100 -5.66 13.02 -6.90
CA ASP A 100 -6.06 12.72 -8.27
C ASP A 100 -5.06 11.75 -8.90
N LEU A 101 -5.45 10.48 -9.07
CA LEU A 101 -4.70 9.42 -9.74
C LEU A 101 -5.40 9.01 -11.06
N SER A 102 -6.19 9.90 -11.66
CA SER A 102 -6.92 9.60 -12.90
C SER A 102 -5.92 9.21 -14.00
N GLY A 103 -6.15 8.07 -14.67
CA GLY A 103 -5.26 7.55 -15.71
C GLY A 103 -3.90 7.01 -15.22
N ALA A 104 -3.62 7.04 -13.91
CA ALA A 104 -2.31 6.64 -13.38
C ALA A 104 -2.05 5.13 -13.53
N GLU A 105 -0.77 4.76 -13.64
CA GLU A 105 -0.29 3.38 -13.65
C GLU A 105 0.34 3.01 -12.30
N LEU A 106 -0.34 2.17 -11.51
CA LEU A 106 0.10 1.72 -10.19
C LEU A 106 0.63 0.28 -10.28
N ALA A 107 1.95 0.15 -10.43
CA ALA A 107 2.63 -1.15 -10.57
C ALA A 107 3.52 -1.52 -9.36
N GLY A 108 3.61 -0.64 -8.35
CA GLY A 108 4.41 -0.83 -7.14
C GLY A 108 3.75 -1.67 -6.03
N SER A 109 4.30 -1.54 -4.82
CA SER A 109 3.73 -2.10 -3.58
C SER A 109 3.03 -1.01 -2.78
N PHE A 110 1.75 -1.19 -2.52
CA PHE A 110 0.81 -0.29 -1.84
C PHE A 110 0.14 -0.98 -0.64
N GLN A 111 0.83 -1.93 -0.02
CA GLN A 111 0.31 -2.63 1.16
C GLN A 111 -0.03 -1.62 2.26
N CYS A 112 -1.24 -1.71 2.81
CA CYS A 112 -1.77 -0.79 3.81
C CYS A 112 -1.78 0.70 3.39
N ALA A 113 -1.69 1.02 2.10
CA ALA A 113 -1.81 2.39 1.61
C ALA A 113 -3.26 2.88 1.71
N CYS A 114 -3.46 4.20 1.83
CA CYS A 114 -4.77 4.83 1.92
C CYS A 114 -5.07 5.65 0.66
N PHE A 115 -6.10 5.26 -0.08
CA PHE A 115 -6.63 5.97 -1.26
C PHE A 115 -8.03 6.51 -1.00
N ASP A 116 -8.38 6.77 0.26
CA ASP A 116 -9.74 7.18 0.62
C ASP A 116 -10.11 8.51 -0.08
N ASN A 117 -11.28 8.54 -0.71
CA ASN A 117 -11.76 9.64 -1.55
C ASN A 117 -10.87 10.02 -2.74
N ALA A 118 -9.89 9.20 -3.11
CA ALA A 118 -9.04 9.47 -4.28
C ALA A 118 -9.81 9.23 -5.59
N SER A 119 -9.44 9.98 -6.64
CA SER A 119 -9.87 9.68 -8.02
C SER A 119 -8.88 8.70 -8.65
N LEU A 120 -9.31 7.51 -9.03
CA LEU A 120 -8.56 6.51 -9.79
C LEU A 120 -9.28 6.22 -11.11
N VAL A 121 -10.00 7.21 -11.66
CA VAL A 121 -10.78 7.07 -12.88
C VAL A 121 -9.86 6.68 -14.03
N ASN A 122 -10.20 5.59 -14.72
CA ASN A 122 -9.40 4.99 -15.80
C ASN A 122 -7.96 4.60 -15.40
N ALA A 123 -7.65 4.50 -14.10
CA ALA A 123 -6.33 4.09 -13.64
C ALA A 123 -6.07 2.60 -13.92
N THR A 124 -4.81 2.23 -14.04
CA THR A 124 -4.37 0.83 -14.14
C THR A 124 -3.67 0.44 -12.84
N LEU A 125 -4.30 -0.45 -12.07
CA LEU A 125 -3.73 -1.05 -10.87
C LEU A 125 -3.23 -2.44 -11.24
N SER A 126 -1.92 -2.62 -11.36
CA SER A 126 -1.29 -3.86 -11.81
C SER A 126 -0.15 -4.26 -10.87
N GLY A 127 -0.49 -4.76 -9.69
CA GLY A 127 0.51 -5.10 -8.69
C GLY A 127 0.68 -6.61 -8.52
N GLU A 128 1.92 -7.10 -8.48
CA GLU A 128 2.22 -8.51 -8.19
C GLU A 128 2.32 -8.79 -6.68
N GLY A 129 2.19 -10.06 -6.28
CA GLY A 129 2.43 -10.48 -4.89
C GLY A 129 1.41 -9.92 -3.90
N SER A 130 1.87 -9.18 -2.87
CA SER A 130 1.05 -8.55 -1.82
C SER A 130 0.81 -7.05 -2.08
N SER A 131 0.66 -6.67 -3.34
CA SER A 131 0.68 -5.29 -3.81
C SER A 131 -0.34 -4.36 -3.14
N PHE A 132 -1.58 -4.79 -2.88
CA PHE A 132 -2.64 -3.93 -2.31
C PHE A 132 -3.29 -4.53 -1.06
N GLN A 133 -2.61 -5.46 -0.39
CA GLN A 133 -3.17 -6.11 0.80
C GLN A 133 -3.44 -5.06 1.88
N ALA A 134 -4.65 -5.12 2.47
CA ALA A 134 -5.14 -4.19 3.47
C ALA A 134 -5.11 -2.70 3.07
N ALA A 135 -4.98 -2.39 1.77
CA ALA A 135 -5.13 -1.03 1.27
C ALA A 135 -6.58 -0.54 1.45
N SER A 136 -6.74 0.77 1.57
CA SER A 136 -8.04 1.40 1.68
C SER A 136 -8.38 2.19 0.43
N PHE A 137 -9.60 2.04 -0.05
CA PHE A 137 -10.20 2.72 -1.19
C PHE A 137 -11.59 3.25 -0.80
N VAL A 138 -11.81 3.62 0.46
CA VAL A 138 -13.13 4.03 0.94
C VAL A 138 -13.56 5.29 0.21
N ALA A 139 -14.76 5.25 -0.37
CA ALA A 139 -15.31 6.32 -1.21
C ALA A 139 -14.42 6.76 -2.40
N ALA A 140 -13.43 5.95 -2.78
CA ALA A 140 -12.60 6.22 -3.95
C ALA A 140 -13.38 6.01 -5.26
N ASP A 141 -13.02 6.76 -6.30
CA ASP A 141 -13.61 6.64 -7.62
C ASP A 141 -12.70 5.82 -8.55
N LEU A 142 -12.96 4.53 -8.70
CA LEU A 142 -12.25 3.63 -9.62
C LEU A 142 -13.03 3.41 -10.93
N SER A 143 -13.88 4.36 -11.34
CA SER A 143 -14.68 4.21 -12.56
C SER A 143 -13.79 3.99 -13.79
N GLY A 144 -14.08 2.96 -14.57
CA GLY A 144 -13.30 2.56 -15.74
C GLY A 144 -11.90 2.01 -15.45
N ALA A 145 -11.52 1.82 -14.19
CA ALA A 145 -10.19 1.33 -13.84
C ALA A 145 -9.97 -0.14 -14.25
N SER A 146 -8.73 -0.48 -14.59
CA SER A 146 -8.30 -1.86 -14.79
C SER A 146 -7.57 -2.34 -13.53
N ILE A 147 -8.12 -3.33 -12.84
CA ILE A 147 -7.68 -3.77 -11.51
C ILE A 147 -7.17 -5.20 -11.57
N LYS A 148 -5.88 -5.38 -11.30
CA LYS A 148 -5.22 -6.68 -11.19
C LYS A 148 -4.19 -6.65 -10.05
N GLY A 149 -4.39 -7.48 -9.05
CA GLY A 149 -3.44 -7.60 -7.93
C GLY A 149 -4.07 -8.24 -6.71
N ASN A 150 -3.36 -8.19 -5.60
CA ASN A 150 -3.81 -8.76 -4.33
C ASN A 150 -4.36 -7.68 -3.41
N PHE A 151 -5.68 -7.68 -3.27
CA PHE A 151 -6.53 -6.82 -2.46
C PHE A 151 -7.07 -7.55 -1.23
N GLN A 152 -6.40 -8.60 -0.74
CA GLN A 152 -6.86 -9.31 0.45
C GLN A 152 -7.04 -8.34 1.63
N CYS A 153 -8.18 -8.40 2.31
CA CYS A 153 -8.55 -7.49 3.40
C CYS A 153 -8.58 -5.99 3.03
N ALA A 154 -8.58 -5.64 1.74
CA ALA A 154 -8.71 -4.25 1.32
C ALA A 154 -10.13 -3.72 1.58
N ARG A 155 -10.25 -2.41 1.77
CA ARG A 155 -11.53 -1.74 2.02
C ARG A 155 -12.01 -0.96 0.80
N PHE A 156 -13.18 -1.30 0.29
CA PHE A 156 -13.84 -0.62 -0.83
C PHE A 156 -15.21 -0.06 -0.41
N ALA A 157 -15.42 0.19 0.88
CA ALA A 157 -16.69 0.73 1.37
C ALA A 157 -17.03 2.04 0.64
N GLY A 158 -18.20 2.11 -0.01
CA GLY A 158 -18.66 3.24 -0.80
C GLY A 158 -17.84 3.54 -2.07
N ALA A 159 -16.88 2.68 -2.45
CA ALA A 159 -16.06 2.88 -3.63
C ALA A 159 -16.90 2.73 -4.91
N LYS A 160 -16.57 3.53 -5.93
CA LYS A 160 -17.18 3.41 -7.25
C LYS A 160 -16.29 2.56 -8.15
N LEU A 161 -16.80 1.44 -8.63
CA LEU A 161 -16.14 0.56 -9.60
C LEU A 161 -16.94 0.52 -10.90
N VAL A 162 -17.62 1.62 -11.25
CA VAL A 162 -18.50 1.68 -12.41
C VAL A 162 -17.70 1.46 -13.68
N GLY A 163 -18.07 0.45 -14.47
CA GLY A 163 -17.32 0.07 -15.69
C GLY A 163 -15.90 -0.44 -15.45
N ALA A 164 -15.48 -0.68 -14.21
CA ALA A 164 -14.15 -1.17 -13.91
C ALA A 164 -13.98 -2.64 -14.37
N THR A 165 -12.79 -3.00 -14.81
CA THR A 165 -12.44 -4.38 -15.16
C THR A 165 -11.58 -5.00 -14.08
N VAL A 166 -12.05 -6.10 -13.48
CA VAL A 166 -11.32 -6.81 -12.42
C VAL A 166 -10.76 -8.12 -12.98
N LEU A 167 -9.44 -8.23 -12.97
CA LEU A 167 -8.69 -9.36 -13.51
C LEU A 167 -8.14 -10.24 -12.39
N ASP A 168 -8.15 -11.55 -12.60
CA ASP A 168 -7.52 -12.49 -11.69
C ASP A 168 -5.99 -12.33 -11.70
N SER A 169 -5.40 -12.40 -10.51
CA SER A 169 -3.95 -12.38 -10.30
C SER A 169 -3.36 -13.78 -10.01
N GLY A 170 -4.17 -14.85 -10.08
CA GLY A 170 -3.73 -16.23 -9.89
C GLY A 170 -3.63 -16.70 -8.43
N GLY A 171 -4.41 -16.11 -7.52
CA GLY A 171 -4.39 -16.40 -6.08
C GLY A 171 -5.65 -15.92 -5.34
N PRO A 172 -5.68 -15.93 -3.99
CA PRO A 172 -6.82 -15.45 -3.18
C PRO A 172 -6.91 -13.91 -3.15
N ALA A 173 -6.70 -13.27 -4.30
CA ALA A 173 -6.42 -11.85 -4.40
C ALA A 173 -7.53 -10.94 -3.88
N PHE A 174 -8.79 -11.37 -3.90
CA PHE A 174 -9.92 -10.55 -3.43
C PHE A 174 -10.60 -11.16 -2.19
N GLN A 175 -9.88 -12.01 -1.43
CA GLN A 175 -10.46 -12.67 -0.26
C GLN A 175 -10.65 -11.70 0.91
N GLY A 176 -11.85 -11.72 1.51
CA GLY A 176 -12.14 -10.94 2.71
C GLY A 176 -12.12 -9.43 2.49
N MET A 177 -12.46 -8.99 1.28
CA MET A 177 -12.63 -7.57 1.00
C MET A 177 -13.91 -7.02 1.62
N ASP A 178 -13.83 -5.80 2.12
CA ASP A 178 -14.99 -5.00 2.48
C ASP A 178 -15.52 -4.32 1.21
N ILE A 179 -16.74 -4.65 0.81
CA ILE A 179 -17.42 -4.05 -0.35
C ILE A 179 -18.71 -3.34 0.08
N ASP A 180 -18.77 -2.85 1.32
CA ASP A 180 -19.94 -2.17 1.87
C ASP A 180 -20.42 -1.02 0.98
N GLY A 181 -21.63 -1.13 0.43
CA GLY A 181 -22.24 -0.07 -0.37
C GLY A 181 -21.46 0.34 -1.63
N SER A 182 -20.55 -0.49 -2.13
CA SER A 182 -19.78 -0.20 -3.34
C SER A 182 -20.60 -0.39 -4.62
N TRP A 183 -20.18 0.30 -5.69
CA TRP A 183 -20.96 0.44 -6.93
C TRP A 183 -20.27 -0.33 -8.06
N PHE A 184 -20.91 -1.36 -8.61
CA PHE A 184 -20.36 -2.23 -9.67
C PHE A 184 -21.16 -2.15 -10.97
N GLU A 185 -21.96 -1.12 -11.19
CA GLU A 185 -22.69 -0.87 -12.43
C GLU A 185 -21.75 -0.95 -13.65
N GLY A 186 -22.06 -1.81 -14.62
CA GLY A 186 -21.21 -2.05 -15.79
C GLY A 186 -19.84 -2.69 -15.53
N ALA A 187 -19.49 -3.04 -14.28
CA ALA A 187 -18.18 -3.63 -13.98
C ALA A 187 -18.03 -5.03 -14.57
N ASP A 188 -16.83 -5.34 -15.09
CA ASP A 188 -16.48 -6.70 -15.53
C ASP A 188 -15.73 -7.46 -14.43
N LEU A 189 -16.48 -8.29 -13.72
CA LEU A 189 -15.99 -9.22 -12.71
C LEU A 189 -15.87 -10.65 -13.28
N SER A 190 -16.11 -10.86 -14.56
CA SER A 190 -16.20 -12.22 -15.13
C SER A 190 -14.88 -13.00 -15.12
N LYS A 191 -13.76 -12.30 -14.91
CA LYS A 191 -12.41 -12.88 -14.91
C LYS A 191 -11.95 -13.35 -13.54
N ILE A 192 -12.62 -12.97 -12.46
CA ILE A 192 -12.35 -13.50 -11.12
C ILE A 192 -13.23 -14.71 -10.81
N THR A 193 -12.98 -15.39 -9.68
CA THR A 193 -13.74 -16.58 -9.31
C THR A 193 -14.97 -16.25 -8.46
N ARG A 194 -16.02 -17.07 -8.59
CA ARG A 194 -17.22 -17.01 -7.73
C ARG A 194 -16.85 -17.02 -6.24
N ARG A 195 -15.95 -17.93 -5.83
CA ARG A 195 -15.53 -18.09 -4.42
C ARG A 195 -14.96 -16.79 -3.86
N THR A 196 -14.21 -16.06 -4.67
CA THR A 196 -13.57 -14.83 -4.23
C THR A 196 -14.61 -13.75 -3.93
N LEU A 197 -15.58 -13.53 -4.82
CA LEU A 197 -16.69 -12.60 -4.56
C LEU A 197 -17.57 -13.03 -3.38
N GLU A 198 -17.85 -14.33 -3.23
CA GLU A 198 -18.63 -14.85 -2.10
C GLU A 198 -17.92 -14.70 -0.75
N SER A 199 -16.61 -14.47 -0.74
CA SER A 199 -15.84 -14.24 0.48
C SER A 199 -15.77 -12.77 0.92
N CYS A 200 -16.27 -11.85 0.09
CA CYS A 200 -16.36 -10.44 0.43
C CYS A 200 -17.50 -10.22 1.45
N PHE A 201 -17.38 -9.18 2.27
CA PHE A 201 -18.39 -8.84 3.26
C PHE A 201 -18.91 -7.41 3.06
N PHE A 202 -20.13 -7.17 3.54
CA PHE A 202 -20.80 -5.88 3.52
C PHE A 202 -21.95 -5.86 4.55
N GLY A 203 -22.27 -4.68 5.08
CA GLY A 203 -23.51 -4.40 5.82
C GLY A 203 -24.57 -3.72 4.94
N THR A 204 -24.16 -2.74 4.14
CA THR A 204 -24.94 -2.13 3.05
C THR A 204 -24.69 -2.91 1.76
N PRO A 205 -25.73 -3.45 1.10
CA PRO A 205 -25.55 -4.17 -0.15
C PRO A 205 -24.77 -3.38 -1.23
N PRO A 206 -23.75 -3.98 -1.86
CA PRO A 206 -23.18 -3.42 -3.08
C PRO A 206 -24.21 -3.41 -4.21
N SER A 207 -24.08 -2.47 -5.15
CA SER A 207 -25.00 -2.32 -6.28
C SER A 207 -24.41 -2.76 -7.61
N TYR A 208 -25.29 -3.15 -8.54
CA TYR A 208 -24.95 -3.61 -9.88
C TYR A 208 -26.11 -3.37 -10.85
N ASP A 209 -25.89 -3.49 -12.16
CA ASP A 209 -26.91 -3.34 -13.21
C ASP A 209 -26.89 -4.52 -14.21
N GLU A 210 -27.61 -4.37 -15.32
CA GLU A 210 -27.64 -5.38 -16.40
C GLU A 210 -26.33 -5.51 -17.18
N GLU A 211 -25.48 -4.50 -17.18
CA GLU A 211 -24.19 -4.49 -17.86
C GLU A 211 -23.08 -5.10 -16.99
N THR A 212 -23.27 -5.18 -15.66
CA THR A 212 -22.33 -5.84 -14.75
C THR A 212 -22.15 -7.32 -15.11
N ARG A 213 -20.91 -7.72 -15.40
CA ARG A 213 -20.56 -9.10 -15.77
C ARG A 213 -19.99 -9.85 -14.58
N PHE A 214 -20.66 -10.93 -14.14
CA PHE A 214 -20.23 -11.72 -12.98
C PHE A 214 -19.44 -12.99 -13.37
N PRO A 215 -18.66 -13.56 -12.43
CA PRO A 215 -18.07 -14.89 -12.59
C PRO A 215 -19.11 -15.96 -12.89
N GLN A 216 -18.70 -16.99 -13.64
CA GLN A 216 -19.56 -18.13 -13.92
C GLN A 216 -20.13 -18.73 -12.61
N GLY A 217 -21.46 -18.86 -12.57
CA GLY A 217 -22.18 -19.43 -11.43
C GLY A 217 -22.39 -18.49 -10.24
N PHE A 218 -21.89 -17.25 -10.27
CA PHE A 218 -22.23 -16.24 -9.26
C PHE A 218 -23.62 -15.65 -9.54
N ASN A 219 -24.44 -15.48 -8.50
CA ASN A 219 -25.76 -14.86 -8.62
C ASN A 219 -25.87 -13.69 -7.63
N PRO A 220 -25.78 -12.42 -8.09
CA PRO A 220 -25.72 -11.26 -7.21
C PRO A 220 -26.97 -11.12 -6.33
N ARG A 221 -28.17 -11.42 -6.86
CA ARG A 221 -29.43 -11.36 -6.09
C ARG A 221 -29.43 -12.37 -4.93
N ARG A 222 -28.95 -13.59 -5.17
CA ARG A 222 -28.83 -14.61 -4.11
C ARG A 222 -27.77 -14.26 -3.07
N GLN A 223 -26.78 -13.46 -3.45
CA GLN A 223 -25.74 -12.95 -2.56
C GLN A 223 -26.11 -11.62 -1.90
N GLY A 224 -27.36 -11.15 -2.04
CA GLY A 224 -27.86 -9.96 -1.35
C GLY A 224 -27.47 -8.62 -2.00
N TRP A 225 -26.92 -8.62 -3.21
CA TRP A 225 -26.57 -7.39 -3.94
C TRP A 225 -27.83 -6.68 -4.46
N THR A 226 -27.77 -5.36 -4.56
CA THR A 226 -28.90 -4.53 -5.02
C THR A 226 -28.78 -4.20 -6.49
N SER A 227 -29.79 -4.56 -7.28
CA SER A 227 -29.86 -4.17 -8.70
C SER A 227 -30.34 -2.73 -8.81
N ARG A 228 -29.54 -1.86 -9.45
CA ARG A 228 -29.99 -0.57 -9.96
C ARG A 228 -30.37 -0.74 -11.43
N ARG A 229 -31.43 -0.07 -11.86
CA ARG A 229 -31.77 0.02 -13.29
C ARG A 229 -30.87 1.08 -13.90
N ALA A 230 -30.31 0.81 -15.09
CA ALA A 230 -29.68 1.85 -15.89
C ALA A 230 -30.68 3.01 -16.08
N GLN A 231 -30.23 4.25 -15.82
CA GLN A 231 -31.00 5.46 -16.10
C GLN A 231 -30.85 5.87 -17.56
#